data_AF-A7B7Y7-F1
#
_entry.id   AF-A7B7Y7-F1
#
_cell.length_a   1.000
_cell.length_b   1.000
_cell.length_c   1.000
_cell.angle_alpha   90.00
_cell.angle_beta   90.00
_cell.angle_gamma   90.00
#
_symmetry.space_group_name_H-M   'P 1'
#
loop_
_entity.id
_entity.type
_entity.pdbx_description
1 polymer ?
#
loop_
_entity_poly.entity_id
_entity_poly.type
_entity_poly.pdbx_seq_one_letter_code
_entity_poly.pdbx_strand_id
1 'polypeptide(L)' 'MDENNLKSIIRNYRLHWKQRLLSMRLYLPDIPSLISGCFSLFSRQFMQIKSTSNKLFILPT' A
#
# COMPACT_ATOMS: atom_id res chain seq x y z
N MET A 1 3.05 -25.94 -10.19
CA MET A 1 2.68 -24.81 -9.30
C MET A 1 1.43 -25.27 -8.57
N ASP A 2 1.60 -25.85 -7.39
CA ASP A 2 0.49 -26.49 -6.67
C ASP A 2 -0.36 -25.45 -5.94
N GLU A 3 -1.65 -25.75 -5.76
CA GLU A 3 -2.62 -24.86 -5.10
C GLU A 3 -2.17 -24.46 -3.68
N ASN A 4 -1.46 -25.37 -2.99
CA ASN A 4 -0.87 -25.13 -1.68
C ASN A 4 0.26 -24.08 -1.73
N ASN A 5 1.03 -24.03 -2.81
CA ASN A 5 2.04 -22.98 -3.02
C ASN A 5 1.35 -21.63 -3.21
N LEU A 6 0.28 -21.55 -4.01
CA LEU A 6 -0.44 -20.28 -4.23
C LEU A 6 -1.03 -19.72 -2.92
N LYS A 7 -1.68 -20.57 -2.10
CA LYS A 7 -2.21 -20.18 -0.79
C LYS A 7 -1.10 -19.66 0.13
N SER A 8 0.05 -20.33 0.15
CA SER A 8 1.21 -19.93 0.96
C SER A 8 1.79 -18.59 0.50
N ILE A 9 1.90 -18.35 -0.81
CA ILE A 9 2.40 -17.09 -1.39
C ILE A 9 1.48 -15.94 -1.02
N ILE A 10 0.16 -16.09 -1.20
CA ILE A 10 -0.82 -15.05 -0.84
C ILE A 10 -0.75 -14.75 0.66
N ARG A 11 -0.66 -15.78 1.51
CA ARG A 11 -0.53 -15.63 2.96
C ARG A 11 0.74 -14.85 3.33
N ASN A 12 1.89 -15.26 2.79
CA ASN A 12 3.17 -14.64 3.09
C ASN A 12 3.22 -13.20 2.57
N TYR A 13 2.65 -12.92 1.40
CA TYR A 13 2.51 -11.57 0.86
C TYR A 13 1.70 -10.67 1.80
N ARG A 14 0.53 -11.13 2.25
CA ARG A 14 -0.31 -10.38 3.20
C ARG A 14 0.41 -10.14 4.53
N LEU A 15 1.06 -11.16 5.08
CA LEU A 15 1.82 -11.05 6.33
C LEU A 15 2.99 -10.06 6.21
N HIS A 16 3.74 -10.14 5.12
CA HIS A 16 4.85 -9.22 4.84
C HIS A 16 4.38 -7.76 4.85
N TRP A 17 3.35 -7.43 4.07
CA TRP A 17 2.82 -6.07 4.03
C TRP A 17 2.17 -5.63 5.33
N LYS A 18 1.48 -6.52 6.04
CA LYS A 18 0.94 -6.21 7.38
C LYS A 18 2.05 -5.81 8.35
N GLN A 19 3.14 -6.58 8.42
CA GLN A 19 4.27 -6.27 9.28
C GLN A 19 4.94 -4.94 8.90
N ARG A 20 5.11 -4.68 7.60
CA ARG A 20 5.65 -3.38 7.13
C ARG A 20 4.75 -2.21 7.51
N LEU A 21 3.44 -2.32 7.30
CA LEU A 21 2.48 -1.27 7.67
C LEU A 21 2.52 -0.98 9.18
N LEU A 22 2.55 -2.03 10.01
CA LEU A 22 2.68 -1.89 11.47
C LEU A 22 4.00 -1.20 11.88
N SER A 23 5.11 -1.53 11.20
CA SER A 23 6.41 -0.92 11.50
C SER A 23 6.47 0.59 11.19
N MET A 24 5.71 1.05 10.21
CA MET A 24 5.72 2.44 9.75
C MET A 24 4.88 3.38 10.61
N ARG A 25 4.15 2.86 11.62
CA ARG A 25 3.23 3.64 12.48
C ARG A 25 2.32 4.60 11.68
N LEU A 26 1.88 4.16 10.49
CA LEU A 26 1.07 4.99 9.62
C LEU A 26 -0.31 5.16 10.23
N TYR A 27 -0.76 6.40 10.38
CA TYR A 27 -2.17 6.68 10.59
C TYR A 27 -2.91 6.36 9.29
N LEU A 28 -3.70 5.29 9.31
CA LEU A 28 -4.58 4.92 8.20
C LEU A 28 -5.93 5.60 8.44
N PRO A 29 -6.27 6.67 7.68
CA PRO A 29 -7.60 7.25 7.77
C PRO A 29 -8.65 6.24 7.31
N ASP A 30 -9.91 6.45 7.70
CA ASP A 30 -11.03 5.69 7.14
C ASP A 30 -11.08 5.83 5.61
N ILE A 31 -11.71 4.85 4.94
CA ILE A 31 -11.74 4.80 3.47
C ILE A 31 -12.32 6.09 2.85
N PRO A 32 -13.45 6.65 3.32
CA PRO A 32 -13.95 7.94 2.83
C PRO A 32 -12.93 9.07 2.96
N SER A 33 -12.30 9.23 4.13
CA SER A 33 -11.27 10.25 4.36
C SER A 33 -10.04 10.05 3.47
N LEU A 34 -9.62 8.80 3.25
CA LEU A 34 -8.53 8.46 2.32
C LEU A 34 -8.87 8.89 0.88
N ILE A 35 -10.08 8.56 0.41
CA ILE A 35 -10.55 8.88 -0.95
C ILE A 35 -10.61 10.39 -1.12
N SER A 36 -11.22 11.10 -0.16
CA SER A 36 -11.33 12.56 -0.18
C SER A 36 -9.95 13.23 -0.20
N GLY A 37 -9.02 12.76 0.64
CA GLY A 37 -7.64 13.21 0.64
C GLY A 37 -6.92 12.96 -0.69
N CYS A 38 -7.12 11.80 -1.32
CA CYS A 38 -6.52 11.50 -2.62
C CYS A 38 -7.00 12.45 -3.73
N PHE A 39 -8.31 12.72 -3.78
CA PHE A 39 -8.85 13.68 -4.74
C PHE A 39 -8.42 15.12 -4.43
N SER A 40 -8.35 15.51 -3.16
CA SER A 40 -7.91 16.85 -2.76
C SER A 40 -6.43 17.10 -3.11
N LEU A 41 -5.54 16.15 -2.82
CA LEU A 41 -4.10 16.31 -2.97
C LEU A 41 -3.59 16.00 -4.39
N PHE A 42 -4.17 15.01 -5.06
CA PHE A 42 -3.66 14.50 -6.34
C PHE A 42 -4.66 14.63 -7.49
N SER A 43 -5.90 15.09 -7.21
CA SER A 43 -7.01 15.14 -8.18
C SER A 43 -7.27 13.79 -8.86
N ARG A 44 -6.94 12.68 -8.18
CA ARG A 44 -6.95 11.31 -8.71
C ARG A 44 -7.33 10.31 -7.63
N GLN A 45 -7.88 9.16 -8.01
CA GLN A 45 -8.10 8.04 -7.08
C GLN A 45 -6.77 7.42 -6.63
N PHE A 46 -6.72 6.82 -5.44
CA PHE A 46 -5.52 6.23 -4.84
C PHE A 46 -4.72 5.34 -5.83
N MET A 47 -5.40 4.42 -6.51
CA MET A 47 -4.77 3.48 -7.47
C MET A 47 -4.32 4.16 -8.79
N GLN A 48 -4.72 5.40 -9.05
CA GLN A 48 -4.34 6.19 -10.22
C GLN A 48 -3.14 7.12 -9.96
N ILE A 49 -2.67 7.20 -8.71
CA ILE A 49 -1.51 8.00 -8.31
C ILE A 49 -0.24 7.22 -8.68
N LYS A 50 0.20 7.33 -9.94
CA LYS A 50 1.39 6.64 -10.46
C LYS A 50 2.65 7.50 -10.50
N SER A 51 2.49 8.82 -10.53
CA SER A 51 3.56 9.80 -10.73
C SER A 51 4.12 10.38 -9.43
N THR A 52 3.59 9.98 -8.27
CA THR A 52 4.14 10.43 -6.98
C THR A 52 5.26 9.49 -6.57
N SER A 53 6.47 10.03 -6.43
CA SER A 53 7.61 9.26 -5.92
C SER A 53 7.24 8.62 -4.58
N ASN A 54 7.53 7.33 -4.44
CA ASN A 54 7.22 6.60 -3.22
C ASN A 54 8.08 7.14 -2.06
N LYS A 55 7.52 8.04 -1.26
CA LYS A 55 8.22 8.67 -0.13
C LYS A 55 8.66 7.66 0.94
N LEU A 56 8.06 6.47 0.95
CA LEU A 56 8.42 5.40 1.89
C LEU A 56 9.61 4.57 1.42
N PHE A 57 9.83 4.52 0.11
CA PHE A 57 10.91 3.74 -0.52
C PHE A 57 11.64 4.62 -1.52
N ILE A 58 12.49 5.48 -0.98
CA ILE A 58 13.46 6.23 -1.78
C ILE A 58 14.41 5.19 -2.38
N LEU A 59 14.53 5.18 -3.72
CA LEU A 59 15.52 4.35 -4.39
C LEU A 59 16.93 4.85 -4.02
N PRO A 60 17.90 3.96 -3.74
CA PRO A 60 19.28 4.38 -3.55
C PRO A 60 19.79 5.05 -4.83
N THR A 61 20.45 6.20 -4.68
CA THR A 61 21.24 6.87 -5.73
C THR A 61 22.51 6.10 -6.04
#